data_AF-A0A524EII4-F1
#
_entry.id   AF-A0A524EII4-F1
#
_cell.length_a   1.000
_cell.length_b   1.000
_cell.length_c   1.000
_cell.angle_alpha   90.00
_cell.angle_beta   90.00
_cell.angle_gamma   90.00
#
_symmetry.space_group_name_H-M   'P 1'
#
loop_
_entity.id
_entity.type
_entity.pdbx_description
1 polymer ?
#
loop_
_entity_poly.entity_id
_entity_poly.type
_entity_poly.pdbx_seq_one_letter_code
_entity_poly.pdbx_strand_id
1 'polypeptide(L)'
;MPYVFSTSYLPYNKTKEAAKIYVDTLKEFRAEVRGLRKEIIPNAIKSRKDHIEVVGVSDVEESNLAKYLQIQQKYMTKYHDLEGYGYDIEVRFKVTEALEMIGLKMPE
;
A
#
# COMPACT_ATOMS: atom_id res chain seq x y z
N MET A 1 -14.34 2.00 7.15
CA MET A 1 -13.38 2.20 6.04
C MET A 1 -12.03 2.68 6.57
N PRO A 2 -11.13 1.75 6.93
CA PRO A 2 -9.77 2.10 7.33
C PRO A 2 -8.96 2.63 6.15
N TYR A 3 -7.90 3.37 6.47
CA TYR A 3 -6.84 3.67 5.53
C TYR A 3 -5.85 2.51 5.48
N VAL A 4 -5.48 2.10 4.26
CA VAL A 4 -4.38 1.18 4.04
C VAL A 4 -3.20 1.95 3.47
N PHE A 5 -2.10 1.96 4.21
CA PHE A 5 -0.82 2.49 3.79
C PHE A 5 0.02 1.33 3.26
N SER A 6 0.57 1.50 2.07
CA SER A 6 1.57 0.59 1.51
C SER A 6 2.85 1.38 1.29
N THR A 7 3.91 1.02 2.00
CA THR A 7 5.22 1.63 1.87
C THR A 7 6.18 0.62 1.27
N SER A 8 6.91 0.99 0.22
CA SER A 8 7.96 0.16 -0.38
C SER A 8 9.30 0.86 -0.29
N TYR A 9 10.35 0.10 -0.03
CA TYR A 9 11.74 0.53 0.07
C TYR A 9 12.52 -0.12 -1.07
N LEU A 10 12.81 0.65 -2.11
CA LEU A 10 13.51 0.19 -3.30
C LEU A 10 15.01 0.52 -3.19
N PRO A 11 15.92 -0.47 -3.24
CA PRO A 11 17.35 -0.19 -3.16
C PRO A 11 17.85 0.48 -4.45
N TYR A 12 18.69 1.51 -4.30
CA TYR A 12 19.12 2.36 -5.43
C TYR A 12 19.83 1.59 -6.54
N ASN A 13 20.71 0.65 -6.17
CA ASN A 13 21.47 -0.19 -7.10
C ASN A 13 20.57 -1.16 -7.90
N LYS A 14 19.29 -1.28 -7.54
CA LYS A 14 18.32 -2.20 -8.15
C LYS A 14 17.12 -1.49 -8.80
N THR A 15 17.14 -0.17 -8.90
CA THR A 15 16.01 0.63 -9.40
C THR A 15 15.52 0.20 -10.79
N LYS A 16 16.42 -0.21 -11.71
CA LYS A 16 16.03 -0.69 -13.05
C LYS A 16 15.29 -2.03 -13.01
N GLU A 17 15.74 -2.95 -12.16
CA GLU A 17 15.10 -4.25 -11.95
C GLU A 17 13.71 -4.06 -11.31
N ALA A 18 13.62 -3.21 -10.28
CA ALA A 18 12.35 -2.84 -9.66
C ALA A 18 11.37 -2.19 -10.64
N ALA A 19 11.83 -1.25 -11.46
CA ALA A 19 11.00 -0.57 -12.45
C ALA A 19 10.43 -1.55 -13.48
N LYS A 20 11.19 -2.57 -13.87
CA LYS A 20 10.70 -3.63 -14.77
C LYS A 20 9.56 -4.42 -14.12
N ILE A 21 9.75 -4.91 -12.89
CA ILE A 21 8.71 -5.63 -12.14
C ILE A 21 7.44 -4.77 -12.02
N TYR A 22 7.61 -3.47 -11.73
CA TYR A 22 6.48 -2.54 -11.64
C TYR A 22 5.71 -2.44 -12.94
N VAL A 23 6.39 -2.19 -14.07
CA VAL A 23 5.74 -2.03 -15.38
C VAL A 23 5.05 -3.33 -15.81
N ASP A 24 5.69 -4.47 -15.58
CA ASP A 24 5.19 -5.79 -15.98
C ASP A 24 3.91 -6.15 -15.20
N THR A 25 3.77 -5.70 -13.96
CA THR A 25 2.65 -6.07 -13.07
C THR A 25 1.55 -5.01 -12.96
N LEU A 26 1.82 -3.76 -13.36
CA LEU A 26 0.94 -2.61 -13.11
C LEU A 26 -0.47 -2.77 -13.69
N LYS A 27 -0.58 -3.31 -14.91
CA LYS A 27 -1.87 -3.46 -15.59
C LYS A 27 -2.78 -4.45 -14.86
N GLU A 28 -2.22 -5.59 -14.47
CA GLU A 28 -2.94 -6.63 -13.74
C GLU A 28 -3.35 -6.14 -12.35
N PHE A 29 -2.43 -5.49 -11.63
CA PHE A 29 -2.71 -4.91 -10.32
C PHE A 29 -3.88 -3.92 -10.38
N ARG A 30 -3.83 -2.96 -11.31
CA ARG A 30 -4.88 -1.96 -11.50
C ARG A 30 -6.24 -2.59 -11.81
N ALA A 31 -6.26 -3.67 -12.58
CA ALA A 31 -7.49 -4.38 -12.89
C ALA A 31 -8.07 -5.08 -11.64
N GLU A 32 -7.23 -5.72 -10.83
CA GLU A 32 -7.65 -6.45 -9.63
C GLU A 32 -8.14 -5.54 -8.50
N VAL A 33 -7.55 -4.35 -8.33
CA VAL A 33 -7.95 -3.40 -7.28
C VAL A 33 -9.08 -2.46 -7.69
N ARG A 34 -9.53 -2.52 -8.96
CA ARG A 34 -10.56 -1.62 -9.48
C ARG A 34 -11.86 -1.79 -8.68
N GLY A 35 -12.34 -0.70 -8.10
CA GLY A 35 -13.57 -0.68 -7.30
C GLY A 35 -13.44 -1.27 -5.90
N LEU A 36 -12.27 -1.82 -5.52
CA LEU A 36 -12.04 -2.31 -4.14
C LEU A 36 -11.58 -1.20 -3.19
N ARG A 37 -11.05 -0.11 -3.74
CA ARG A 37 -10.50 1.01 -2.97
C ARG A 37 -10.80 2.35 -3.63
N LYS A 38 -10.79 3.40 -2.81
CA LYS A 38 -10.59 4.77 -3.26
C LYS A 38 -9.13 5.15 -3.03
N GLU A 39 -8.42 5.44 -4.10
CA GLU A 39 -7.04 5.89 -4.02
C GLU A 39 -6.99 7.33 -3.50
N ILE A 40 -6.21 7.58 -2.43
CA ILE A 40 -5.99 8.91 -1.86
C ILE A 40 -4.65 9.45 -2.32
N ILE A 41 -3.61 8.64 -2.14
CA ILE A 41 -2.25 8.93 -2.60
C ILE A 41 -1.85 7.75 -3.49
N PRO A 42 -1.76 7.94 -4.82
CA PRO A 42 -1.49 6.84 -5.74
C PRO A 42 -0.10 6.22 -5.50
N ASN A 43 0.94 7.06 -5.48
CA ASN A 43 2.32 6.71 -5.14
C ASN A 43 3.11 8.00 -4.93
N ALA A 44 3.35 8.40 -3.68
CA ALA A 44 4.27 9.47 -3.34
C ALA A 44 5.70 8.91 -3.24
N ILE A 45 6.65 9.53 -3.93
CA ILE A 45 8.04 9.04 -4.01
C ILE A 45 8.96 9.98 -3.26
N LYS A 46 9.84 9.41 -2.44
CA LYS A 46 10.87 10.12 -1.71
C LYS A 46 12.22 9.41 -1.87
N SER A 47 13.21 10.15 -2.36
CA SER A 47 14.59 9.70 -2.41
C SER A 47 15.26 9.81 -1.04
N ARG A 48 15.94 8.76 -0.57
CA ARG A 48 16.79 8.75 0.63
C ARG A 48 18.26 8.58 0.22
N LYS A 49 19.16 8.39 1.18
CA LYS A 49 20.59 8.18 0.87
C LYS A 49 20.87 6.74 0.40
N ASP A 50 20.03 5.80 0.83
CA ASP A 50 20.24 4.36 0.79
C ASP A 50 19.13 3.61 0.00
N HIS A 51 17.92 4.19 -0.08
CA HIS A 51 16.81 3.63 -0.84
C HIS A 51 15.86 4.72 -1.38
N ILE A 52 14.93 4.31 -2.24
CA ILE A 52 13.77 5.10 -2.66
C ILE A 52 12.57 4.59 -1.86
N GLU A 53 11.89 5.49 -1.18
CA GLU A 53 10.66 5.24 -0.43
C GLU A 53 9.46 5.56 -1.32
N VAL A 54 8.51 4.64 -1.45
CA VAL A 54 7.27 4.83 -2.21
C VAL A 54 6.08 4.57 -1.29
N VAL A 55 5.21 5.56 -1.12
CA VAL A 55 4.05 5.49 -0.24
C VAL A 55 2.77 5.59 -1.04
N GLY A 56 1.93 4.56 -0.95
CA GLY A 56 0.55 4.56 -1.43
C GLY A 56 -0.42 4.63 -0.26
N VAL A 57 -1.52 5.37 -0.41
CA VAL A 57 -2.60 5.46 0.60
C VAL A 57 -3.94 5.26 -0.07
N SER A 58 -4.74 4.36 0.50
CA SER A 58 -6.06 4.00 0.00
C SER A 58 -7.10 4.00 1.11
N ASP A 59 -8.28 4.56 0.84
CA ASP A 59 -9.48 4.34 1.64
C ASP A 59 -10.14 3.05 1.16
N VAL A 60 -10.36 2.09 2.06
CA VAL A 60 -10.84 0.75 1.70
C VAL A 60 -12.07 0.44 2.54
N GLU A 61 -13.14 -0.02 1.88
CA GLU A 61 -14.31 -0.52 2.59
C GLU A 61 -13.97 -1.78 3.37
N GLU A 62 -14.56 -1.94 4.55
CA GLU A 62 -14.24 -3.07 5.44
C GLU A 62 -14.55 -4.42 4.78
N SER A 63 -15.65 -4.50 4.04
CA SER A 63 -16.04 -5.67 3.23
C SER A 63 -15.02 -6.04 2.16
N ASN A 64 -14.23 -5.08 1.68
CA ASN A 64 -13.21 -5.26 0.65
C ASN A 64 -11.79 -5.43 1.22
N LEU A 65 -11.59 -5.15 2.51
CA LEU A 65 -10.27 -5.06 3.13
C LEU A 65 -9.45 -6.34 2.98
N ALA A 66 -10.02 -7.50 3.34
CA ALA A 66 -9.31 -8.77 3.27
C ALA A 66 -8.85 -9.10 1.84
N LYS A 67 -9.73 -8.90 0.84
CA LYS A 67 -9.41 -9.11 -0.57
C LYS A 67 -8.34 -8.13 -1.06
N TYR A 68 -8.45 -6.86 -0.66
CA TYR A 68 -7.48 -5.83 -1.02
C TYR A 68 -6.08 -6.13 -0.47
N LEU A 69 -5.98 -6.55 0.80
CA LEU A 69 -4.71 -6.94 1.42
C LEU A 69 -4.09 -8.19 0.76
N GLN A 70 -4.90 -9.19 0.40
CA GLN A 70 -4.42 -10.34 -0.35
C GLN A 70 -3.82 -9.95 -1.70
N ILE A 71 -4.47 -9.04 -2.44
CA ILE A 71 -3.94 -8.51 -3.70
C ILE A 71 -2.64 -7.76 -3.44
N GLN A 72 -2.58 -6.86 -2.45
CA GLN A 72 -1.35 -6.16 -2.11
C GLN A 72 -0.20 -7.12 -1.83
N GLN A 73 -0.41 -8.14 -0.99
CA GLN A 73 0.62 -9.14 -0.70
C GLN A 73 1.07 -9.90 -1.96
N LYS A 74 0.12 -10.31 -2.81
CA LYS A 74 0.40 -11.00 -4.09
C LYS A 74 1.34 -10.17 -4.97
N TYR A 75 1.20 -8.85 -4.99
CA TYR A 75 2.04 -7.98 -5.83
C TYR A 75 3.35 -7.56 -5.16
N MET A 76 3.37 -7.32 -3.84
CA MET A 76 4.61 -7.01 -3.11
C MET A 76 5.58 -8.19 -3.12
N THR A 77 5.07 -9.42 -3.04
CA THR A 77 5.88 -10.65 -3.10
C THR A 77 6.57 -10.85 -4.46
N LYS A 78 6.15 -10.14 -5.53
CA LYS A 78 6.85 -10.17 -6.83
C LYS A 78 8.25 -9.55 -6.79
N TYR A 79 8.54 -8.79 -5.74
CA TYR A 79 9.85 -8.16 -5.51
C TYR A 79 10.71 -8.95 -4.51
N HIS A 80 10.27 -10.12 -4.00
CA HIS A 80 11.00 -10.86 -2.97
C HIS A 80 12.43 -11.26 -3.37
N ASP A 81 12.65 -11.55 -4.66
CA ASP A 81 13.99 -11.91 -5.16
C ASP A 81 14.90 -10.68 -5.36
N LEU A 82 14.34 -9.48 -5.21
CA LEU A 82 15.09 -8.23 -5.32
C LEU A 82 15.82 -7.95 -3.99
N GLU A 83 17.11 -8.28 -3.96
CA GLU A 83 17.95 -8.04 -2.78
C GLU A 83 17.85 -6.58 -2.29
N GLY A 84 17.60 -6.42 -0.98
CA GLY A 84 17.45 -5.13 -0.31
C GLY A 84 16.06 -4.49 -0.44
N TYR A 85 15.12 -5.13 -1.14
CA TYR A 85 13.72 -4.70 -1.15
C TYR A 85 13.06 -4.97 0.20
N GLY A 86 12.25 -4.02 0.64
CA GLY A 86 11.36 -4.17 1.79
C GLY A 86 10.03 -3.47 1.55
N TYR A 87 9.01 -3.84 2.32
CA TYR A 87 7.73 -3.15 2.31
C TYR A 87 6.98 -3.31 3.62
N ASP A 88 6.13 -2.33 3.92
CA ASP A 88 5.19 -2.35 5.03
C ASP A 88 3.77 -2.16 4.50
N ILE A 89 2.82 -2.86 5.11
CA ILE A 89 1.39 -2.62 4.90
C ILE A 89 0.74 -2.37 6.25
N GLU A 90 0.19 -1.18 6.42
CA GLU A 90 -0.45 -0.75 7.66
C GLU A 90 -1.93 -0.47 7.42
N VAL A 91 -2.79 -1.10 8.22
CA VAL A 91 -4.21 -0.77 8.31
C VAL A 91 -4.39 0.21 9.47
N ARG A 92 -4.86 1.42 9.18
CA ARG A 92 -5.07 2.48 10.15
C ARG A 92 -6.53 2.89 10.17
N PHE A 93 -7.17 2.75 11.33
CA PHE A 93 -8.56 3.17 11.53
C PHE A 93 -8.70 4.69 11.46
N LYS A 94 -9.85 5.17 10.99
CA LYS A 94 -10.22 6.57 11.15
C LYS A 94 -10.47 6.86 12.63
N VAL A 95 -10.28 8.11 13.04
CA VAL A 95 -10.47 8.50 14.45
C VAL A 95 -11.87 8.17 14.96
N THR A 96 -12.91 8.35 14.12
CA THR A 96 -14.30 8.00 14.45
C THR A 96 -14.46 6.52 14.76
N GLU A 97 -13.84 5.65 13.97
CA GLU A 97 -13.90 4.19 14.12
C GLU A 97 -13.12 3.75 15.37
N ALA A 98 -11.92 4.32 15.56
CA ALA A 98 -11.08 4.04 16.72
C ALA A 98 -11.77 4.43 18.03
N LEU A 99 -12.49 5.56 18.06
CA LEU A 99 -13.26 5.98 19.23
C LEU A 99 -14.44 5.04 19.50
N GLU A 100 -15.18 4.64 18.45
CA GLU A 100 -16.32 3.72 18.59
C GLU A 100 -15.89 2.36 19.18
N MET A 101 -14.71 1.85 18.78
CA MET A 101 -14.14 0.61 19.32
C MET A 101 -13.87 0.65 20.84
N ILE A 102 -13.67 1.85 21.41
CA ILE A 102 -13.47 2.04 22.85
C ILE A 102 -14.71 2.61 23.56
N GLY A 103 -15.87 2.60 22.90
CA GLY A 103 -17.14 3.07 23.47
C GLY A 103 -17.27 4.59 23.56
N LEU A 104 -16.43 5.34 22.85
CA LEU A 104 -16.49 6.80 22.77
C LEU A 104 -17.10 7.26 21.45
N LYS A 105 -17.74 8.43 21.46
CA LYS A 105 -18.22 9.11 20.25
C LYS A 105 -17.32 10.31 19.95
N MET A 106 -17.22 10.69 18.69
CA MET A 106 -16.60 11.97 18.34
C MET A 106 -17.38 13.12 19.01
N PRO A 107 -16.68 14.09 19.63
CA PRO A 107 -17.30 15.35 20.02
C PRO A 107 -17.81 16.08 18.78
N GLU A 108 -18.95 16.77 18.91
CA GLU A 108 -19.48 17.69 17.89
C GLU A 108 -18.58 18.90 17.66
#